data_AF-A0A3B8V2Z4-F1
#
_entry.id   AF-A0A3B8V2Z4-F1
#
_cell.length_a   1.000
_cell.length_b   1.000
_cell.length_c   1.000
_cell.angle_alpha   90.00
_cell.angle_beta   90.00
_cell.angle_gamma   90.00
#
_symmetry.space_group_name_H-M   'P 1'
#
loop_
_entity.id
_entity.type
_entity.pdbx_description
1 polymer ?
#
loop_
_entity_poly.entity_id
_entity_poly.type
_entity_poly.pdbx_seq_one_letter_code
_entity_poly.pdbx_strand_id
1 'polypeptide(L)'
;MPQPRGTAGASPLASLVAGRGCLSPDVPATAPDYDFDAEELALLDDFISNVGSMIEPLPADFAVAHAMTRLDCIACHERPGAGGPSVEARARFASDDDAELGDEGRIPPALDGVGNKLRLQALRNVLADGTKVRPYMKTRMPIFGDAQTRDLVVHLAASDAIAADGREPEFDEERVAAGHLLTGTDGVSCVQCHTVGGHPALGIPAVDLATMHDRLRPGWFRKHLLDPQKTNPGTRMTASWGNGGTERIFPEILGGDPVKQVDAIRSYLSLGESMPLPRGVVPDAGEYALVPIDEPILFGTFMRDVSPRTIAVGLPENLHFAWDAEHARLAKAWRGAFMDAEGTWRGRAGQLEAPEGRSVLQMPVGPAIAMLETRDAAWPTPNTRDAAGLRNGAWRFAGVTRDDGRRPAFNSELDGVRITERPIPRIAEGGTTLIRRFTVGSDAGRGDLYMRAAIATSIEPAAGEGTERVWTINGERTVRVSGADSFVREDPGGMKELVVKVPLKMVGREDVDFEGAFDVELAW
;
A
#
# COMPACT_ATOMS: atom_id res chain seq x y z
N MET A 1 -16.59 -13.31 31.00
CA MET A 1 -17.68 -14.28 30.76
C MET A 1 -18.07 -14.90 32.09
N PRO A 2 -19.36 -15.08 32.41
CA PRO A 2 -19.73 -15.91 33.56
C PRO A 2 -19.16 -17.30 33.30
N GLN A 3 -18.24 -17.77 34.13
CA GLN A 3 -17.86 -19.17 34.07
C GLN A 3 -19.07 -19.99 34.49
N PRO A 4 -19.50 -20.99 33.70
CA PRO A 4 -20.49 -21.95 34.17
C PRO A 4 -19.94 -22.54 35.47
N ARG A 5 -20.66 -22.38 36.59
CA ARG A 5 -20.36 -23.13 37.81
C ARG A 5 -20.56 -24.60 37.47
N GLY A 6 -19.51 -25.36 37.15
CA GLY A 6 -19.65 -26.81 37.01
C GLY A 6 -18.64 -27.62 36.21
N THR A 7 -17.62 -27.07 35.55
CA THR A 7 -16.69 -27.93 34.77
C THR A 7 -15.53 -28.52 35.59
N ALA A 8 -15.30 -28.04 36.81
CA ALA A 8 -14.18 -28.46 37.66
C ALA A 8 -14.29 -29.91 38.23
N GLY A 9 -15.31 -30.68 37.84
CA GLY A 9 -15.50 -32.08 38.22
C GLY A 9 -16.10 -32.97 37.12
N ALA A 10 -16.14 -32.50 35.88
CA ALA A 10 -16.61 -33.32 34.77
C ALA A 10 -15.54 -34.35 34.38
N SER A 11 -15.96 -35.59 34.13
CA SER A 11 -15.08 -36.62 33.58
C SER A 11 -14.51 -36.17 32.24
N PRO A 12 -13.23 -36.44 31.92
CA PRO A 12 -12.67 -36.16 30.61
C PRO A 12 -13.53 -36.76 29.50
N LEU A 13 -13.70 -36.05 28.38
CA LEU A 13 -14.52 -36.53 27.25
C LEU A 13 -14.08 -37.94 26.79
N ALA A 14 -12.77 -38.19 26.79
CA ALA A 14 -12.18 -39.49 26.45
C ALA A 14 -12.50 -40.64 27.43
N SER A 15 -13.12 -40.34 28.58
CA SER A 15 -13.53 -41.34 29.58
C SER A 15 -15.03 -41.64 29.55
N LEU A 16 -15.79 -40.98 28.67
CA LEU A 16 -17.21 -41.27 28.47
C LEU A 16 -17.39 -42.59 27.71
N VAL A 17 -18.55 -43.20 27.88
CA VAL A 17 -18.90 -44.48 27.25
C VAL A 17 -20.19 -44.29 26.47
N ALA A 18 -20.18 -44.63 25.18
CA ALA A 18 -21.34 -44.60 24.29
C ALA A 18 -22.51 -45.45 24.85
N GLY A 19 -23.73 -45.00 24.61
CA GLY A 19 -24.97 -45.66 25.03
C GLY A 19 -25.24 -45.60 26.53
N ARG A 20 -24.56 -44.72 27.28
CA ARG A 20 -24.72 -44.57 28.73
C ARG A 20 -25.09 -43.15 29.16
N GLY A 21 -25.69 -43.04 30.34
CA GLY A 21 -26.08 -41.75 30.91
C GLY A 21 -27.15 -41.08 30.05
N CYS A 22 -26.91 -39.83 29.65
CA CYS A 22 -27.81 -39.07 28.79
C CYS A 22 -27.84 -39.54 27.32
N LEU A 23 -27.00 -40.50 26.94
CA LEU A 23 -27.02 -41.15 25.61
C LEU A 23 -27.67 -42.54 25.64
N SER A 24 -28.23 -42.96 26.78
CA SER A 24 -28.96 -44.22 26.88
C SER A 24 -30.33 -44.10 26.24
N PRO A 25 -30.81 -45.09 25.45
CA PRO A 25 -32.20 -45.13 24.98
C PRO A 25 -33.23 -45.08 26.12
N ASP A 26 -32.85 -45.61 27.30
CA ASP A 26 -33.57 -45.46 28.56
C ASP A 26 -32.73 -44.59 29.51
N VAL A 27 -32.97 -43.27 29.52
CA VAL A 27 -32.16 -42.32 30.30
C VAL A 27 -32.36 -42.54 31.81
N PRO A 28 -31.29 -42.78 32.60
CA PRO A 28 -31.43 -42.94 34.06
C PRO A 28 -31.88 -41.65 34.73
N ALA A 29 -32.69 -41.74 35.80
CA ALA A 29 -33.17 -40.58 36.57
C ALA A 29 -32.05 -39.68 37.16
N THR A 30 -30.81 -40.17 37.20
CA THR A 30 -29.62 -39.43 37.64
C THR A 30 -28.92 -38.65 36.52
N ALA A 31 -29.38 -38.79 35.27
CA ALA A 31 -28.86 -38.10 34.11
C ALA A 31 -29.93 -37.15 33.53
N PRO A 32 -29.53 -36.02 32.92
CA PRO A 32 -30.45 -35.18 32.17
C PRO A 32 -30.95 -35.95 30.93
N ASP A 33 -32.25 -35.86 30.70
CA ASP A 33 -32.89 -36.34 29.48
C ASP A 33 -33.05 -35.16 28.52
N TYR A 34 -32.37 -35.23 27.39
CA TYR A 34 -32.38 -34.21 26.36
C TYR A 34 -33.39 -34.49 25.24
N ASP A 35 -34.12 -35.62 25.33
CA ASP A 35 -35.10 -36.06 24.32
C ASP A 35 -34.47 -36.22 22.92
N PHE A 36 -33.25 -36.78 22.87
CA PHE A 36 -32.54 -37.05 21.61
C PHE A 36 -33.28 -38.11 20.80
N ASP A 37 -33.37 -37.90 19.49
CA ASP A 37 -33.91 -38.92 18.60
C ASP A 37 -32.88 -40.05 18.33
N ALA A 38 -33.32 -41.11 17.64
CA ALA A 38 -32.48 -42.27 17.37
C ALA A 38 -31.26 -41.95 16.46
N GLU A 39 -31.38 -40.97 15.58
CA GLU A 39 -30.29 -40.55 14.69
C GLU A 39 -29.26 -39.73 15.49
N GLU A 40 -29.72 -38.81 16.33
CA GLU A 40 -28.89 -38.02 17.23
C GLU A 40 -28.13 -38.91 18.23
N LEU A 41 -28.80 -39.88 18.85
CA LEU A 41 -28.17 -40.85 19.74
C LEU A 41 -27.07 -41.64 19.02
N ALA A 42 -27.35 -42.12 17.80
CA ALA A 42 -26.38 -42.86 17.02
C ALA A 42 -25.14 -42.00 16.67
N LEU A 43 -25.33 -40.73 16.30
CA LEU A 43 -24.24 -39.80 16.01
C LEU A 43 -23.41 -39.47 17.25
N LEU A 44 -24.06 -39.25 18.39
CA LEU A 44 -23.39 -38.97 19.66
C LEU A 44 -22.61 -40.18 20.17
N ASP A 45 -23.18 -41.39 20.04
CA ASP A 45 -22.50 -42.63 20.40
C ASP A 45 -21.29 -42.92 19.51
N ASP A 46 -21.41 -42.68 18.21
CA ASP A 46 -20.27 -42.78 17.28
C ASP A 46 -19.18 -41.75 17.62
N PHE A 47 -19.57 -40.52 17.94
CA PHE A 47 -18.64 -39.48 18.37
C PHE A 47 -17.88 -39.87 19.66
N ILE A 48 -18.58 -40.36 20.69
CA ILE A 48 -17.94 -40.80 21.94
C ILE A 48 -17.02 -42.00 21.70
N SER A 49 -17.44 -42.95 20.86
CA SER A 49 -16.65 -44.12 20.51
C SER A 49 -15.36 -43.76 19.76
N ASN A 50 -15.38 -42.65 19.01
CA ASN A 50 -14.26 -42.18 18.21
C ASN A 50 -13.59 -40.91 18.76
N VAL A 51 -13.79 -40.56 20.03
CA VAL A 51 -13.26 -39.31 20.65
C VAL A 51 -11.75 -39.10 20.47
N GLY A 52 -10.97 -40.18 20.34
CA GLY A 52 -9.53 -40.13 20.05
C GLY A 52 -9.19 -39.48 18.70
N SER A 53 -10.11 -39.51 17.73
CA SER A 53 -9.98 -38.81 16.44
C SER A 53 -9.91 -37.29 16.58
N MET A 54 -10.40 -36.72 17.70
CA MET A 54 -10.29 -35.28 17.95
C MET A 54 -8.86 -34.81 18.25
N ILE A 55 -7.92 -35.74 18.43
CA ILE A 55 -6.51 -35.42 18.64
C ILE A 55 -5.86 -35.02 17.31
N GLU A 56 -6.37 -35.54 16.19
CA GLU A 56 -5.89 -35.21 14.87
C GLU A 56 -6.57 -33.94 14.34
N PRO A 57 -5.83 -33.01 13.71
CA PRO A 57 -6.44 -31.86 13.05
C PRO A 57 -7.43 -32.32 11.97
N LEU A 58 -8.60 -31.69 11.92
CA LEU A 58 -9.55 -31.93 10.84
C LEU A 58 -8.89 -31.65 9.48
N PRO A 59 -9.19 -32.45 8.44
CA PRO A 59 -8.86 -32.08 7.07
C PRO A 59 -9.46 -30.70 6.75
N ALA A 60 -8.77 -29.94 5.89
CA ALA A 60 -9.03 -28.51 5.73
C ALA A 60 -10.48 -28.20 5.27
N ASP A 61 -11.06 -29.02 4.41
CA ASP A 61 -12.44 -28.93 3.95
C ASP A 61 -13.45 -29.09 5.09
N PHE A 62 -13.28 -30.11 5.93
CA PHE A 62 -14.11 -30.30 7.13
C PHE A 62 -13.91 -29.18 8.15
N ALA A 63 -12.68 -28.71 8.34
CA ALA A 63 -12.39 -27.60 9.24
C ALA A 63 -13.06 -26.30 8.79
N VAL A 64 -13.09 -26.02 7.48
CA VAL A 64 -13.83 -24.91 6.89
C VAL A 64 -15.33 -25.08 7.12
N ALA A 65 -15.90 -26.24 6.79
CA ALA A 65 -17.33 -26.49 6.97
C ALA A 65 -17.75 -26.31 8.43
N HIS A 66 -16.99 -26.87 9.37
CA HIS A 66 -17.24 -26.72 10.80
C HIS A 66 -17.20 -25.25 11.24
N ALA A 67 -16.16 -24.51 10.86
CA ALA A 67 -16.02 -23.10 11.23
C ALA A 67 -17.11 -22.21 10.60
N MET A 68 -17.46 -22.46 9.33
CA MET A 68 -18.51 -21.70 8.64
C MET A 68 -19.90 -21.96 9.23
N THR A 69 -20.20 -23.19 9.67
CA THR A 69 -21.44 -23.49 10.39
C THR A 69 -21.44 -22.85 11.77
N ARG A 70 -20.34 -22.98 12.53
CA ARG A 70 -20.20 -22.40 13.88
C ARG A 70 -20.35 -20.88 13.91
N LEU A 71 -19.83 -20.21 12.89
CA LEU A 71 -19.89 -18.75 12.74
C LEU A 71 -21.10 -18.29 11.91
N ASP A 72 -21.98 -19.21 11.53
CA ASP A 72 -23.19 -18.98 10.72
C ASP A 72 -22.91 -18.24 9.40
N CYS A 73 -21.72 -18.45 8.81
CA CYS A 73 -21.34 -17.87 7.53
C CYS A 73 -22.25 -18.36 6.40
N ILE A 74 -22.73 -19.61 6.50
CA ILE A 74 -23.57 -20.25 5.49
C ILE A 74 -24.98 -19.64 5.37
N ALA A 75 -25.45 -18.87 6.36
CA ALA A 75 -26.71 -18.13 6.25
C ALA A 75 -26.65 -17.00 5.23
N CYS A 76 -25.43 -16.50 4.91
CA CYS A 76 -25.21 -15.39 3.99
C CYS A 76 -24.39 -15.79 2.76
N HIS A 77 -23.45 -16.72 2.92
CA HIS A 77 -22.49 -17.10 1.90
C HIS A 77 -22.72 -18.53 1.44
N GLU A 78 -22.59 -18.74 0.13
CA GLU A 78 -22.62 -20.06 -0.48
C GLU A 78 -21.21 -20.63 -0.64
N ARG A 79 -21.07 -21.95 -0.46
CA ARG A 79 -19.95 -22.77 -0.92
C ARG A 79 -20.51 -24.00 -1.65
N PRO A 80 -19.71 -24.74 -2.44
CA PRO A 80 -20.22 -25.89 -3.17
C PRO A 80 -20.96 -26.88 -2.26
N GLY A 81 -22.26 -27.05 -2.49
CA GLY A 81 -23.12 -27.95 -1.72
C GLY A 81 -23.53 -27.47 -0.33
N ALA A 82 -23.23 -26.23 0.07
CA ALA A 82 -23.54 -25.73 1.40
C ALA A 82 -23.88 -24.23 1.46
N GLY A 83 -24.89 -23.90 2.24
CA GLY A 83 -25.26 -22.52 2.56
C GLY A 83 -25.91 -21.76 1.41
N GLY A 84 -25.77 -20.44 1.48
CA GLY A 84 -26.46 -19.51 0.62
C GLY A 84 -27.70 -18.91 1.31
N PRO A 85 -27.98 -17.63 1.07
CA PRO A 85 -29.11 -16.95 1.69
C PRO A 85 -30.44 -17.49 1.16
N SER A 86 -31.42 -17.65 2.05
CA SER A 86 -32.80 -17.99 1.65
C SER A 86 -33.38 -16.94 0.70
N VAL A 87 -34.46 -17.26 0.00
CA VAL A 87 -35.14 -16.30 -0.89
C VAL A 87 -35.54 -15.03 -0.12
N GLU A 88 -36.04 -15.18 1.11
CA GLU A 88 -36.42 -14.07 1.98
C GLU A 88 -35.19 -13.26 2.44
N ALA A 89 -34.07 -13.93 2.76
CA ALA A 89 -32.83 -13.25 3.11
C ALA A 89 -32.27 -12.47 1.92
N ARG A 90 -32.27 -13.07 0.72
CA ARG A 90 -31.88 -12.42 -0.54
C ARG A 90 -32.70 -11.16 -0.80
N ALA A 91 -33.99 -11.16 -0.50
CA ALA A 91 -34.84 -9.98 -0.71
C ALA A 91 -34.49 -8.78 0.21
N ARG A 92 -33.78 -9.02 1.32
CA ARG A 92 -33.37 -7.97 2.27
C ARG A 92 -32.01 -7.34 1.96
N PHE A 93 -31.21 -7.99 1.11
CA PHE A 93 -29.91 -7.49 0.73
C PHE A 93 -30.01 -6.36 -0.29
N ALA A 94 -29.39 -5.23 0.03
CA ALA A 94 -29.45 -4.00 -0.74
C ALA A 94 -28.05 -3.45 -1.07
N SER A 95 -27.97 -2.69 -2.16
CA SER A 95 -26.83 -1.87 -2.54
C SER A 95 -27.24 -0.39 -2.52
N ASP A 96 -26.28 0.49 -2.74
CA ASP A 96 -26.57 1.86 -3.14
C ASP A 96 -27.31 1.86 -4.49
N ASP A 97 -28.25 2.79 -4.65
CA ASP A 97 -29.24 2.77 -5.73
C ASP A 97 -28.59 3.18 -7.07
N ASP A 98 -27.58 4.03 -7.01
CA ASP A 98 -26.73 4.50 -8.10
C ASP A 98 -25.61 3.53 -8.47
N ALA A 99 -25.36 2.50 -7.65
CA ALA A 99 -24.26 1.58 -7.89
C ALA A 99 -24.45 0.73 -9.14
N GLU A 100 -25.65 0.58 -9.67
CA GLU A 100 -25.85 -0.15 -10.92
C GLU A 100 -25.87 -1.67 -10.70
N LEU A 101 -24.91 -2.24 -9.96
CA LEU A 101 -24.35 -3.61 -10.01
C LEU A 101 -25.30 -4.83 -9.89
N GLY A 102 -26.60 -4.65 -9.67
CA GLY A 102 -27.56 -5.76 -9.54
C GLY A 102 -27.24 -6.71 -8.39
N ASP A 103 -27.40 -8.02 -8.59
CA ASP A 103 -27.15 -9.03 -7.55
C ASP A 103 -25.70 -9.02 -7.04
N GLU A 104 -24.73 -8.74 -7.92
CA GLU A 104 -23.31 -8.60 -7.56
C GLU A 104 -23.06 -7.44 -6.59
N GLY A 105 -23.90 -6.41 -6.66
CA GLY A 105 -23.85 -5.21 -5.82
C GLY A 105 -24.43 -5.39 -4.43
N ARG A 106 -25.32 -6.36 -4.23
CA ARG A 106 -26.13 -6.48 -2.99
C ARG A 106 -25.92 -7.80 -2.24
N ILE A 107 -25.69 -8.91 -2.95
CA ILE A 107 -25.62 -10.25 -2.37
C ILE A 107 -24.19 -10.54 -1.87
N PRO A 108 -24.03 -11.08 -0.66
CA PRO A 108 -22.74 -11.56 -0.18
C PRO A 108 -22.10 -12.54 -1.18
N PRO A 109 -20.80 -12.42 -1.48
CA PRO A 109 -20.17 -13.26 -2.50
C PRO A 109 -20.14 -14.73 -2.07
N ALA A 110 -20.21 -15.64 -3.04
CA ALA A 110 -19.85 -17.04 -2.81
C ALA A 110 -18.40 -17.15 -2.33
N LEU A 111 -18.16 -18.12 -1.44
CA LEU A 111 -16.84 -18.40 -0.86
C LEU A 111 -16.18 -19.64 -1.48
N ASP A 112 -16.70 -20.09 -2.63
CA ASP A 112 -16.04 -21.09 -3.46
C ASP A 112 -14.70 -20.56 -3.98
N GLY A 113 -13.63 -21.33 -3.78
CA GLY A 113 -12.28 -20.97 -4.20
C GLY A 113 -11.72 -19.69 -3.56
N VAL A 114 -12.32 -19.16 -2.48
CA VAL A 114 -11.92 -17.87 -1.89
C VAL A 114 -10.48 -17.88 -1.36
N GLY A 115 -9.99 -19.02 -0.89
CA GLY A 115 -8.60 -19.25 -0.49
C GLY A 115 -7.60 -19.10 -1.64
N ASN A 116 -8.03 -19.43 -2.86
CA ASN A 116 -7.28 -19.22 -4.10
C ASN A 116 -7.44 -17.82 -4.69
N LYS A 117 -8.50 -17.10 -4.31
CA LYS A 117 -8.78 -15.73 -4.75
C LYS A 117 -8.01 -14.70 -3.93
N LEU A 118 -8.15 -14.78 -2.60
CA LEU A 118 -7.65 -13.76 -1.68
C LEU A 118 -6.32 -14.19 -1.04
N ARG A 119 -5.42 -13.22 -0.83
CA ARG A 119 -4.24 -13.43 0.02
C ARG A 119 -4.65 -13.65 1.47
N LEU A 120 -3.81 -14.36 2.22
CA LEU A 120 -4.07 -14.69 3.64
C LEU A 120 -4.32 -13.42 4.48
N GLN A 121 -3.51 -12.38 4.28
CA GLN A 121 -3.69 -11.12 4.98
C GLN A 121 -5.03 -10.46 4.65
N ALA A 122 -5.46 -10.50 3.38
CA ALA A 122 -6.75 -9.95 2.98
C ALA A 122 -7.94 -10.72 3.56
N LEU A 123 -7.84 -12.06 3.64
CA LEU A 123 -8.83 -12.91 4.33
C LEU A 123 -8.90 -12.59 5.83
N ARG A 124 -7.75 -12.45 6.49
CA ARG A 124 -7.67 -12.04 7.89
C ARG A 124 -8.33 -10.67 8.09
N ASN A 125 -7.94 -9.67 7.32
CA ASN A 125 -8.45 -8.30 7.47
C ASN A 125 -9.97 -8.20 7.24
N VAL A 126 -10.56 -9.00 6.34
CA VAL A 126 -12.02 -8.98 6.14
C VAL A 126 -12.77 -9.70 7.27
N LEU A 127 -12.27 -10.85 7.73
CA LEU A 127 -12.92 -11.67 8.76
C LEU A 127 -12.73 -11.12 10.18
N ALA A 128 -11.52 -10.64 10.49
CA ALA A 128 -11.13 -10.16 11.81
C ALA A 128 -11.43 -8.68 12.03
N ASP A 129 -11.24 -7.84 11.01
CA ASP A 129 -11.27 -6.37 11.15
C ASP A 129 -12.42 -5.69 10.39
N GLY A 130 -13.14 -6.42 9.52
CA GLY A 130 -14.30 -5.90 8.80
C GLY A 130 -13.97 -4.89 7.69
N THR A 131 -12.85 -5.06 6.98
CA THR A 131 -12.45 -4.15 5.88
C THR A 131 -13.55 -3.92 4.84
N LYS A 132 -13.81 -2.65 4.49
CA LYS A 132 -14.82 -2.24 3.50
C LYS A 132 -14.16 -1.92 2.17
N VAL A 133 -14.26 -2.83 1.20
CA VAL A 133 -13.74 -2.64 -0.17
C VAL A 133 -14.83 -2.47 -1.23
N ARG A 134 -16.08 -2.77 -0.87
CA ARG A 134 -17.27 -2.62 -1.72
C ARG A 134 -18.08 -1.45 -1.17
N PRO A 135 -17.79 -0.20 -1.60
CA PRO A 135 -18.42 0.98 -1.02
C PRO A 135 -19.96 0.93 -1.14
N TYR A 136 -20.43 0.38 -2.26
CA TYR A 136 -21.82 0.22 -2.68
C TYR A 136 -22.66 -0.83 -1.92
N MET A 137 -22.04 -1.72 -1.11
CA MET A 137 -22.81 -2.73 -0.38
C MET A 137 -23.37 -2.15 0.93
N LYS A 138 -24.71 -2.16 1.08
CA LYS A 138 -25.39 -1.83 2.35
C LYS A 138 -25.40 -3.03 3.30
N THR A 139 -25.45 -4.25 2.76
CA THR A 139 -25.31 -5.50 3.52
C THR A 139 -23.98 -5.51 4.30
N ARG A 140 -24.03 -5.86 5.60
CA ARG A 140 -22.86 -5.89 6.50
C ARG A 140 -22.56 -7.33 6.92
N MET A 141 -21.29 -7.70 6.86
CA MET A 141 -20.78 -8.95 7.42
C MET A 141 -20.41 -8.73 8.90
N PRO A 142 -20.67 -9.69 9.81
CA PRO A 142 -20.18 -9.61 11.18
C PRO A 142 -18.65 -9.56 11.24
N ILE A 143 -18.13 -8.86 12.26
CA ILE A 143 -16.70 -8.81 12.58
C ILE A 143 -16.44 -9.85 13.66
N PHE A 144 -15.73 -10.93 13.33
CA PHE A 144 -15.56 -12.07 14.22
C PHE A 144 -14.31 -11.99 15.10
N GLY A 145 -13.35 -11.14 14.72
CA GLY A 145 -12.06 -11.01 15.39
C GLY A 145 -11.09 -12.16 15.08
N ASP A 146 -9.80 -11.90 15.28
CA ASP A 146 -8.73 -12.84 14.91
C ASP A 146 -8.81 -14.17 15.66
N ALA A 147 -9.14 -14.12 16.95
CA ALA A 147 -9.23 -15.30 17.81
C ALA A 147 -10.25 -16.34 17.31
N GLN A 148 -11.24 -15.93 16.52
CA GLN A 148 -12.27 -16.82 15.98
C GLN A 148 -11.99 -17.30 14.56
N THR A 149 -11.11 -16.61 13.82
CA THR A 149 -11.02 -16.72 12.35
C THR A 149 -9.63 -17.04 11.84
N ARG A 150 -8.57 -16.93 12.65
CA ARG A 150 -7.19 -17.20 12.25
C ARG A 150 -7.02 -18.55 11.56
N ASP A 151 -7.58 -19.62 12.13
CA ASP A 151 -7.42 -20.97 11.57
C ASP A 151 -8.29 -21.17 10.32
N LEU A 152 -9.47 -20.55 10.28
CA LEU A 152 -10.34 -20.56 9.10
C LEU A 152 -9.61 -19.98 7.87
N VAL A 153 -8.82 -18.91 8.03
CA VAL A 153 -8.03 -18.33 6.94
C VAL A 153 -7.06 -19.35 6.33
N VAL A 154 -6.37 -20.13 7.17
CA VAL A 154 -5.41 -21.15 6.73
C VAL A 154 -6.15 -22.33 6.09
N HIS A 155 -7.26 -22.78 6.68
CA HIS A 155 -8.03 -23.89 6.15
C HIS A 155 -8.72 -23.56 4.83
N LEU A 156 -9.19 -22.33 4.61
CA LEU A 156 -9.73 -21.90 3.30
C LEU A 156 -8.66 -22.00 2.22
N ALA A 157 -7.44 -21.52 2.50
CA ALA A 157 -6.31 -21.61 1.58
C ALA A 157 -5.88 -23.06 1.30
N ALA A 158 -5.89 -23.92 2.32
CA ALA A 158 -5.55 -25.33 2.16
C ALA A 158 -6.64 -26.11 1.40
N SER A 159 -7.92 -25.89 1.74
CA SER A 159 -9.09 -26.53 1.12
C SER A 159 -9.20 -26.20 -0.36
N ASP A 160 -8.90 -24.96 -0.75
CA ASP A 160 -9.05 -24.54 -2.14
C ASP A 160 -7.87 -24.93 -3.02
N ALA A 161 -6.80 -25.50 -2.46
CA ALA A 161 -5.58 -25.91 -3.16
C ALA A 161 -4.98 -24.80 -4.02
N ILE A 162 -4.24 -23.89 -3.38
CA ILE A 162 -3.55 -22.77 -4.05
C ILE A 162 -2.75 -23.28 -5.24
N ALA A 163 -3.22 -22.91 -6.43
CA ALA A 163 -2.55 -23.28 -7.66
C ALA A 163 -1.14 -22.67 -7.72
N ALA A 164 -0.16 -23.52 -8.07
CA ALA A 164 1.25 -23.13 -8.14
C ALA A 164 1.56 -22.12 -9.27
N ASP A 165 0.61 -21.87 -10.18
CA ASP A 165 0.71 -20.97 -11.34
C ASP A 165 0.59 -19.47 -10.98
N GLY A 166 0.36 -19.15 -9.70
CA GLY A 166 0.25 -17.79 -9.19
C GLY A 166 1.57 -17.14 -8.78
N ARG A 167 2.55 -17.03 -9.69
CA ARG A 167 3.72 -16.16 -9.46
C ARG A 167 3.38 -14.73 -9.86
N GLU A 168 3.89 -13.77 -9.09
CA GLU A 168 3.85 -12.37 -9.49
C GLU A 168 4.64 -12.19 -10.80
N PRO A 169 4.18 -11.34 -11.72
CA PRO A 169 5.01 -10.95 -12.85
C PRO A 169 6.25 -10.23 -12.33
N GLU A 170 7.39 -10.42 -13.00
CA GLU A 170 8.59 -9.64 -12.71
C GLU A 170 8.29 -8.16 -12.88
N PHE A 171 8.76 -7.33 -11.95
CA PHE A 171 8.58 -5.89 -12.03
C PHE A 171 9.40 -5.32 -13.18
N ASP A 172 8.75 -4.52 -14.02
CA ASP A 172 9.36 -3.90 -15.19
C ASP A 172 8.64 -2.58 -15.50
N GLU A 173 9.38 -1.49 -15.66
CA GLU A 173 8.81 -0.15 -15.84
C GLU A 173 8.03 -0.03 -17.16
N GLU A 174 8.50 -0.66 -18.25
CA GLU A 174 7.78 -0.66 -19.53
C GLU A 174 6.45 -1.40 -19.43
N ARG A 175 6.45 -2.55 -18.74
CA ARG A 175 5.24 -3.30 -18.43
C ARG A 175 4.27 -2.51 -17.55
N VAL A 176 4.76 -1.76 -16.55
CA VAL A 176 3.93 -0.86 -15.74
C VAL A 176 3.30 0.22 -16.62
N ALA A 177 4.06 0.85 -17.52
CA ALA A 177 3.53 1.86 -18.44
C ALA A 177 2.44 1.28 -19.37
N ALA A 178 2.63 0.06 -19.87
CA ALA A 178 1.62 -0.64 -20.65
C ALA A 178 0.34 -0.93 -19.82
N GLY A 179 0.49 -1.33 -18.56
CA GLY A 179 -0.63 -1.56 -17.65
C GLY A 179 -1.41 -0.29 -17.31
N HIS A 180 -0.70 0.82 -17.09
CA HIS A 180 -1.27 2.16 -16.89
C HIS A 180 -2.11 2.59 -18.09
N LEU A 181 -1.57 2.47 -19.30
CA LEU A 181 -2.27 2.76 -20.54
C LEU A 181 -3.52 1.89 -20.73
N LEU A 182 -3.39 0.57 -20.56
CA LEU A 182 -4.49 -0.39 -20.70
C LEU A 182 -5.63 -0.09 -19.72
N THR A 183 -5.33 0.38 -18.52
CA THR A 183 -6.33 0.66 -17.47
C THR A 183 -7.16 1.90 -17.80
N GLY A 184 -6.59 2.89 -18.49
CA GLY A 184 -7.25 4.14 -18.84
C GLY A 184 -8.27 4.02 -19.98
N THR A 185 -8.88 5.14 -20.34
CA THR A 185 -9.92 5.23 -21.40
C THR A 185 -9.41 4.91 -22.81
N ASP A 186 -8.10 4.94 -23.03
CA ASP A 186 -7.49 4.57 -24.32
C ASP A 186 -7.26 3.05 -24.44
N GLY A 187 -7.44 2.30 -23.35
CA GLY A 187 -7.28 0.85 -23.30
C GLY A 187 -8.60 0.13 -23.03
N VAL A 188 -8.58 -0.88 -22.15
CA VAL A 188 -9.76 -1.63 -21.73
C VAL A 188 -10.71 -0.83 -20.82
N SER A 189 -10.40 0.43 -20.50
CA SER A 189 -11.29 1.37 -19.81
C SER A 189 -11.76 0.89 -18.43
N CYS A 190 -10.87 0.28 -17.64
CA CYS A 190 -11.17 -0.14 -16.27
C CYS A 190 -11.71 1.02 -15.41
N VAL A 191 -11.23 2.24 -15.64
CA VAL A 191 -11.65 3.49 -14.96
C VAL A 191 -13.13 3.85 -15.16
N GLN A 192 -13.80 3.23 -16.15
CA GLN A 192 -15.24 3.45 -16.35
C GLN A 192 -16.09 2.79 -15.26
N CYS A 193 -15.59 1.68 -14.69
CA CYS A 193 -16.32 0.89 -13.72
C CYS A 193 -15.60 0.76 -12.37
N HIS A 194 -14.33 1.11 -12.25
CA HIS A 194 -13.60 0.97 -10.99
C HIS A 194 -13.14 2.31 -10.46
N THR A 195 -13.32 2.52 -9.15
CA THR A 195 -12.60 3.57 -8.40
C THR A 195 -11.09 3.38 -8.55
N VAL A 196 -10.33 4.47 -8.55
CA VAL A 196 -8.87 4.43 -8.64
C VAL A 196 -8.26 5.31 -7.56
N GLY A 197 -7.63 4.68 -6.55
CA GLY A 197 -6.91 5.41 -5.50
C GLY A 197 -7.82 6.34 -4.69
N GLY A 198 -9.07 5.95 -4.47
CA GLY A 198 -10.10 6.77 -3.83
C GLY A 198 -10.87 7.71 -4.76
N HIS A 199 -10.45 7.89 -6.01
CA HIS A 199 -11.19 8.73 -6.97
C HIS A 199 -12.35 7.96 -7.62
N PRO A 200 -13.54 8.58 -7.75
CA PRO A 200 -14.71 7.93 -8.34
C PRO A 200 -14.45 7.37 -9.75
N ALA A 201 -15.13 6.27 -10.07
CA ALA A 201 -15.20 5.77 -11.43
C ALA A 201 -16.01 6.75 -12.31
N LEU A 202 -15.85 6.68 -13.64
CA LEU A 202 -16.66 7.49 -14.56
C LEU A 202 -18.14 7.05 -14.62
N GLY A 203 -18.43 5.82 -14.20
CA GLY A 203 -19.77 5.24 -14.20
C GLY A 203 -20.03 4.46 -12.92
N ILE A 204 -19.99 3.13 -13.02
CA ILE A 204 -20.31 2.24 -11.89
C ILE A 204 -19.19 2.31 -10.84
N PRO A 205 -19.46 2.42 -9.53
CA PRO A 205 -18.43 2.50 -8.49
C PRO A 205 -17.95 1.12 -8.03
N ALA A 206 -17.43 0.29 -8.93
CA ALA A 206 -16.86 -1.00 -8.52
C ALA A 206 -15.58 -0.82 -7.67
N VAL A 207 -15.14 -1.92 -7.08
CA VAL A 207 -14.03 -2.01 -6.12
C VAL A 207 -12.76 -1.25 -6.58
N ASP A 208 -12.08 -0.56 -5.66
CA ASP A 208 -10.92 0.28 -5.98
C ASP A 208 -9.72 -0.51 -6.49
N LEU A 209 -9.22 -0.15 -7.69
CA LEU A 209 -8.08 -0.76 -8.36
C LEU A 209 -6.80 -0.75 -7.50
N ALA A 210 -6.58 0.30 -6.71
CA ALA A 210 -5.40 0.45 -5.85
C ALA A 210 -5.30 -0.64 -4.77
N THR A 211 -6.41 -1.31 -4.47
CA THR A 211 -6.47 -2.35 -3.44
C THR A 211 -6.28 -3.77 -4.01
N MET A 212 -6.31 -3.93 -5.33
CA MET A 212 -6.36 -5.26 -5.95
C MET A 212 -5.07 -6.03 -5.77
N HIS A 213 -3.94 -5.35 -5.92
CA HIS A 213 -2.65 -6.00 -5.82
C HIS A 213 -2.42 -6.57 -4.45
N ASP A 214 -2.89 -5.99 -3.35
CA ASP A 214 -2.69 -6.54 -2.00
C ASP A 214 -3.68 -7.66 -1.70
N ARG A 215 -4.88 -7.58 -2.29
CA ARG A 215 -5.99 -8.49 -1.97
C ARG A 215 -5.98 -9.76 -2.79
N LEU A 216 -5.75 -9.66 -4.09
CA LEU A 216 -5.98 -10.74 -5.05
C LEU A 216 -4.69 -11.48 -5.39
N ARG A 217 -4.74 -12.81 -5.28
CA ARG A 217 -3.66 -13.68 -5.73
C ARG A 217 -3.47 -13.56 -7.26
N PRO A 218 -2.22 -13.61 -7.75
CA PRO A 218 -1.90 -13.46 -9.18
C PRO A 218 -2.61 -14.47 -10.07
N GLY A 219 -2.62 -15.74 -9.68
CA GLY A 219 -3.25 -16.80 -10.48
C GLY A 219 -4.74 -16.58 -10.68
N TRP A 220 -5.46 -16.18 -9.62
CA TRP A 220 -6.89 -15.86 -9.71
C TRP A 220 -7.12 -14.58 -10.51
N PHE A 221 -6.35 -13.51 -10.26
CA PHE A 221 -6.43 -12.25 -10.99
C PHE A 221 -6.31 -12.48 -12.50
N ARG A 222 -5.30 -13.25 -12.92
CA ARG A 222 -5.09 -13.58 -14.33
C ARG A 222 -6.27 -14.34 -14.92
N LYS A 223 -6.75 -15.39 -14.23
CA LYS A 223 -7.92 -16.18 -14.67
C LYS A 223 -9.17 -15.31 -14.79
N HIS A 224 -9.38 -14.38 -13.86
CA HIS A 224 -10.54 -13.51 -13.84
C HIS A 224 -10.53 -12.47 -14.97
N LEU A 225 -9.39 -11.81 -15.24
CA LEU A 225 -9.33 -10.84 -16.35
C LEU A 225 -9.46 -11.51 -17.72
N LEU A 226 -8.89 -12.72 -17.88
CA LEU A 226 -8.99 -13.45 -19.14
C LEU A 226 -10.41 -14.00 -19.37
N ASP A 227 -11.09 -14.47 -18.32
CA ASP A 227 -12.44 -15.01 -18.40
C ASP A 227 -13.27 -14.69 -17.13
N PRO A 228 -13.86 -13.49 -17.06
CA PRO A 228 -14.57 -13.04 -15.86
C PRO A 228 -15.85 -13.85 -15.62
N GLN A 229 -16.54 -14.30 -16.68
CA GLN A 229 -17.78 -15.07 -16.55
C GLN A 229 -17.55 -16.48 -16.03
N LYS A 230 -16.42 -17.12 -16.37
CA LYS A 230 -16.08 -18.44 -15.84
C LYS A 230 -15.70 -18.40 -14.36
N THR A 231 -15.09 -17.31 -13.91
CA THR A 231 -14.61 -17.16 -12.53
C THR A 231 -15.63 -16.50 -11.60
N ASN A 232 -16.55 -15.72 -12.13
CA ASN A 232 -17.64 -15.06 -11.40
C ASN A 232 -18.88 -14.94 -12.30
N PRO A 233 -19.69 -16.01 -12.42
CA PRO A 233 -20.87 -16.02 -13.30
C PRO A 233 -21.84 -14.87 -13.01
N GLY A 234 -22.25 -14.14 -14.05
CA GLY A 234 -23.17 -13.02 -13.93
C GLY A 234 -22.51 -11.70 -13.51
N THR A 235 -21.18 -11.66 -13.42
CA THR A 235 -20.44 -10.41 -13.20
C THR A 235 -20.66 -9.42 -14.34
N ARG A 236 -20.61 -8.12 -14.02
CA ARG A 236 -20.66 -7.06 -15.04
C ARG A 236 -19.32 -6.81 -15.74
N MET A 237 -18.24 -7.38 -15.22
CA MET A 237 -16.92 -7.22 -15.82
C MET A 237 -16.91 -7.79 -17.25
N THR A 238 -16.47 -6.97 -18.21
CA THR A 238 -16.41 -7.32 -19.62
C THR A 238 -15.26 -8.29 -19.91
N ALA A 239 -15.49 -9.22 -20.83
CA ALA A 239 -14.48 -10.16 -21.29
C ALA A 239 -13.61 -9.55 -22.41
N SER A 240 -12.76 -8.58 -22.07
CA SER A 240 -11.99 -7.77 -23.05
C SER A 240 -11.03 -8.58 -23.93
N TRP A 241 -10.46 -9.67 -23.42
CA TRP A 241 -9.56 -10.54 -24.19
C TRP A 241 -10.25 -11.69 -24.92
N GLY A 242 -11.56 -11.87 -24.68
CA GLY A 242 -12.42 -12.85 -25.32
C GLY A 242 -12.04 -14.33 -25.05
N ASN A 243 -12.97 -15.21 -25.44
CA ASN A 243 -12.79 -16.66 -25.41
C ASN A 243 -12.88 -17.23 -26.84
N GLY A 244 -11.93 -16.91 -27.72
CA GLY A 244 -11.76 -17.63 -29.00
C GLY A 244 -11.77 -16.83 -30.30
N GLY A 245 -11.63 -15.50 -30.27
CA GLY A 245 -11.37 -14.71 -31.48
C GLY A 245 -9.90 -14.81 -31.94
N THR A 246 -9.65 -14.74 -33.24
CA THR A 246 -8.27 -14.69 -33.80
C THR A 246 -7.68 -13.28 -33.81
N GLU A 247 -8.53 -12.25 -33.65
CA GLU A 247 -8.12 -10.85 -33.61
C GLU A 247 -7.82 -10.38 -32.18
N ARG A 248 -6.90 -9.43 -32.03
CA ARG A 248 -6.46 -8.87 -30.74
C ARG A 248 -7.00 -7.45 -30.59
N ILE A 249 -7.47 -7.10 -29.40
CA ILE A 249 -8.09 -5.79 -29.12
C ILE A 249 -7.07 -4.63 -29.12
N PHE A 250 -5.81 -4.89 -28.73
CA PHE A 250 -4.71 -3.90 -28.69
C PHE A 250 -3.38 -4.51 -29.17
N PRO A 251 -3.22 -4.83 -30.47
CA PRO A 251 -2.01 -5.50 -30.99
C PRO A 251 -0.73 -4.67 -30.82
N GLU A 252 -0.84 -3.35 -30.77
CA GLU A 252 0.28 -2.42 -30.57
C GLU A 252 0.85 -2.46 -29.15
N ILE A 253 0.05 -2.89 -28.16
CA ILE A 253 0.50 -3.03 -26.78
C ILE A 253 0.90 -4.50 -26.55
N LEU A 254 2.20 -4.76 -26.39
CA LEU A 254 2.73 -6.10 -26.08
C LEU A 254 2.32 -7.18 -27.10
N GLY A 255 2.08 -6.80 -28.36
CA GLY A 255 1.66 -7.72 -29.43
C GLY A 255 0.21 -8.20 -29.32
N GLY A 256 -0.61 -7.58 -28.46
CA GLY A 256 -1.98 -8.03 -28.21
C GLY A 256 -2.06 -9.34 -27.44
N ASP A 257 -0.97 -9.81 -26.83
CA ASP A 257 -0.94 -11.05 -26.05
C ASP A 257 -1.74 -10.87 -24.75
N PRO A 258 -2.84 -11.63 -24.54
CA PRO A 258 -3.70 -11.45 -23.38
C PRO A 258 -2.97 -11.65 -22.05
N VAL A 259 -2.07 -12.63 -21.97
CA VAL A 259 -1.35 -12.93 -20.72
C VAL A 259 -0.40 -11.79 -20.38
N LYS A 260 0.36 -11.30 -21.38
CA LYS A 260 1.29 -10.18 -21.17
C LYS A 260 0.56 -8.89 -20.80
N GLN A 261 -0.59 -8.61 -21.41
CA GLN A 261 -1.39 -7.42 -21.10
C GLN A 261 -2.01 -7.49 -19.70
N VAL A 262 -2.51 -8.66 -19.28
CA VAL A 262 -3.02 -8.87 -17.93
C VAL A 262 -1.90 -8.79 -16.88
N ASP A 263 -0.72 -9.35 -17.19
CA ASP A 263 0.47 -9.21 -16.34
C ASP A 263 0.93 -7.74 -16.26
N ALA A 264 0.78 -6.98 -17.35
CA ALA A 264 1.06 -5.55 -17.37
C ALA A 264 0.15 -4.74 -16.45
N ILE A 265 -1.16 -4.98 -16.54
CA ILE A 265 -2.14 -4.38 -15.62
C ILE A 265 -1.77 -4.77 -14.19
N ARG A 266 -1.42 -6.04 -13.94
CA ARG A 266 -1.03 -6.48 -12.59
C ARG A 266 0.21 -5.76 -12.05
N SER A 267 1.26 -5.60 -12.86
CA SER A 267 2.47 -4.84 -12.48
C SER A 267 2.15 -3.37 -12.22
N TYR A 268 1.25 -2.76 -13.00
CA TYR A 268 0.79 -1.41 -12.70
C TYR A 268 0.04 -1.34 -11.37
N LEU A 269 -0.86 -2.31 -11.10
CA LEU A 269 -1.61 -2.37 -9.85
C LEU A 269 -0.71 -2.61 -8.62
N SER A 270 0.50 -3.16 -8.79
CA SER A 270 1.45 -3.35 -7.69
C SER A 270 2.02 -2.06 -7.10
N LEU A 271 1.76 -0.90 -7.73
CA LEU A 271 2.12 0.39 -7.16
C LEU A 271 1.13 0.86 -6.08
N GLY A 272 -0.03 0.21 -5.94
CA GLY A 272 -1.01 0.47 -4.87
C GLY A 272 -1.44 1.94 -4.81
N GLU A 273 -1.31 2.56 -3.63
CA GLU A 273 -1.64 3.98 -3.43
C GLU A 273 -0.74 4.96 -4.22
N SER A 274 0.39 4.48 -4.74
CA SER A 274 1.34 5.27 -5.53
C SER A 274 1.13 5.13 -7.04
N MET A 275 0.07 4.45 -7.48
CA MET A 275 -0.25 4.33 -8.89
C MET A 275 -0.50 5.73 -9.51
N PRO A 276 0.20 6.09 -10.59
CA PRO A 276 -0.15 7.25 -11.41
C PRO A 276 -1.58 7.12 -11.93
N LEU A 277 -2.39 8.18 -11.87
CA LEU A 277 -3.79 8.09 -12.32
C LEU A 277 -3.86 7.79 -13.83
N PRO A 278 -4.62 6.77 -14.28
CA PRO A 278 -4.83 6.52 -15.69
C PRO A 278 -5.68 7.62 -16.33
N ARG A 279 -5.50 7.79 -17.65
CA ARG A 279 -6.33 8.70 -18.43
C ARG A 279 -7.82 8.38 -18.23
N GLY A 280 -8.61 9.44 -18.02
CA GLY A 280 -10.05 9.37 -17.82
C GLY A 280 -10.49 9.30 -16.36
N VAL A 281 -9.58 9.09 -15.40
CA VAL A 281 -9.93 9.38 -14.00
C VAL A 281 -10.14 10.89 -13.86
N VAL A 282 -11.31 11.28 -13.36
CA VAL A 282 -11.59 12.65 -12.95
C VAL A 282 -11.50 12.66 -11.42
N PRO A 283 -10.44 13.23 -10.85
CA PRO A 283 -10.32 13.35 -9.40
C PRO A 283 -11.54 14.11 -8.87
N ASP A 284 -12.25 13.53 -7.90
CA ASP A 284 -13.24 14.26 -7.09
C ASP A 284 -12.47 15.18 -6.15
N ALA A 285 -12.07 16.31 -6.72
CA ALA A 285 -11.19 17.28 -6.11
C ALA A 285 -12.04 18.47 -5.67
N GLY A 286 -11.84 18.94 -4.43
CA GLY A 286 -12.44 20.18 -3.97
C GLY A 286 -12.10 21.36 -4.91
N GLU A 287 -12.82 22.47 -4.79
CA GLU A 287 -12.62 23.68 -5.62
C GLU A 287 -11.14 24.13 -5.69
N TYR A 288 -10.37 23.82 -4.64
CA TYR A 288 -8.98 24.23 -4.45
C TYR A 288 -7.96 23.09 -4.58
N ALA A 289 -8.40 21.88 -4.91
CA ALA A 289 -7.52 20.73 -5.02
C ALA A 289 -6.63 20.84 -6.28
N LEU A 290 -5.33 20.65 -6.08
CA LEU A 290 -4.33 20.64 -7.13
C LEU A 290 -4.01 19.18 -7.47
N VAL A 291 -4.26 18.74 -8.70
CA VAL A 291 -3.99 17.36 -9.12
C VAL A 291 -3.03 17.32 -10.30
N PRO A 292 -1.78 16.87 -10.10
CA PRO A 292 -0.77 16.79 -11.17
C PRO A 292 -1.02 15.54 -12.01
N ILE A 293 -1.78 15.65 -13.10
CA ILE A 293 -2.09 14.51 -13.99
C ILE A 293 -1.03 14.40 -15.09
N ASP A 294 -0.85 15.45 -15.90
CA ASP A 294 -0.01 15.39 -17.10
C ASP A 294 1.36 16.05 -16.92
N GLU A 295 1.50 16.94 -15.95
CA GLU A 295 2.72 17.71 -15.73
C GLU A 295 2.95 18.08 -14.25
N PRO A 296 4.20 18.40 -13.87
CA PRO A 296 4.50 18.90 -12.53
C PRO A 296 3.79 20.21 -12.19
N ILE A 297 3.19 20.29 -11.00
CA ILE A 297 2.65 21.53 -10.42
C ILE A 297 3.64 22.08 -9.41
N LEU A 298 4.04 23.34 -9.53
CA LEU A 298 4.80 24.06 -8.49
C LEU A 298 3.87 25.04 -7.78
N PHE A 299 3.70 24.87 -6.47
CA PHE A 299 2.80 25.66 -5.66
C PHE A 299 3.53 26.27 -4.47
N GLY A 300 3.69 27.60 -4.49
CA GLY A 300 4.19 28.34 -3.33
C GLY A 300 3.13 28.34 -2.22
N THR A 301 3.46 27.80 -1.05
CA THR A 301 2.50 27.52 0.02
C THR A 301 3.04 27.84 1.41
N PHE A 302 2.12 28.06 2.35
CA PHE A 302 2.42 28.08 3.78
C PHE A 302 2.10 26.71 4.37
N MET A 303 3.12 25.86 4.51
CA MET A 303 2.93 24.48 4.96
C MET A 303 3.23 24.32 6.46
N ARG A 304 2.41 23.54 7.15
CA ARG A 304 2.62 23.19 8.55
C ARG A 304 3.99 22.53 8.75
N ASP A 305 4.71 22.91 9.80
CA ASP A 305 6.04 22.40 10.17
C ASP A 305 7.15 22.64 9.13
N VAL A 306 6.91 23.53 8.17
CA VAL A 306 7.91 23.97 7.18
C VAL A 306 7.96 25.50 7.18
N SER A 307 9.00 26.09 6.59
CA SER A 307 9.11 27.55 6.53
C SER A 307 8.01 28.22 5.70
N PRO A 308 7.77 29.52 5.90
CA PRO A 308 6.87 30.30 5.03
C PRO A 308 7.30 30.42 3.57
N ARG A 309 8.50 29.93 3.20
CA ARG A 309 9.02 29.92 1.82
C ARG A 309 9.02 28.51 1.25
N THR A 310 7.91 27.81 1.42
CA THR A 310 7.77 26.44 0.93
C THR A 310 7.26 26.43 -0.50
N ILE A 311 7.89 25.61 -1.34
CA ILE A 311 7.44 25.28 -2.69
C ILE A 311 7.03 23.81 -2.67
N ALA A 312 5.74 23.55 -2.70
CA ALA A 312 5.22 22.21 -2.92
C ALA A 312 5.27 21.85 -4.40
N VAL A 313 5.66 20.60 -4.68
CA VAL A 313 5.76 20.06 -6.04
C VAL A 313 4.91 18.82 -6.14
N GLY A 314 3.89 18.89 -6.99
CA GLY A 314 3.07 17.76 -7.39
C GLY A 314 3.63 17.16 -8.67
N LEU A 315 3.71 15.83 -8.76
CA LEU A 315 4.24 15.11 -9.93
C LEU A 315 3.22 14.07 -10.43
N PRO A 316 3.13 13.84 -11.75
CA PRO A 316 2.28 12.81 -12.36
C PRO A 316 2.44 11.40 -11.79
N GLU A 317 3.61 11.06 -11.27
CA GLU A 317 3.96 9.74 -10.74
C GLU A 317 3.36 9.46 -9.34
N ASN A 318 2.39 10.27 -8.92
CA ASN A 318 1.65 10.19 -7.64
C ASN A 318 2.57 10.21 -6.42
N LEU A 319 3.66 10.97 -6.55
CA LEU A 319 4.70 11.18 -5.56
C LEU A 319 5.01 12.67 -5.52
N HIS A 320 5.00 13.26 -4.33
CA HIS A 320 5.03 14.69 -4.17
C HIS A 320 6.03 15.08 -3.10
N PHE A 321 6.47 16.33 -3.11
CA PHE A 321 7.40 16.82 -2.11
C PHE A 321 7.25 18.31 -1.84
N ALA A 322 7.73 18.74 -0.67
CA ALA A 322 7.80 20.12 -0.26
C ALA A 322 9.26 20.52 -0.15
N TRP A 323 9.67 21.55 -0.89
CA TRP A 323 11.00 22.10 -0.86
C TRP A 323 11.00 23.43 -0.10
N ASP A 324 11.83 23.52 0.93
CA ASP A 324 11.91 24.65 1.83
C ASP A 324 13.00 25.61 1.35
N ALA A 325 12.55 26.68 0.68
CA ALA A 325 13.44 27.68 0.11
C ALA A 325 14.01 28.66 1.14
N GLU A 326 13.67 28.55 2.43
CA GLU A 326 14.34 29.30 3.51
C GLU A 326 15.53 28.54 4.08
N HIS A 327 15.56 27.21 3.96
CA HIS A 327 16.62 26.37 4.50
C HIS A 327 17.36 25.54 3.44
N ALA A 328 17.02 25.67 2.16
CA ALA A 328 17.49 24.84 1.05
C ALA A 328 17.54 23.34 1.38
N ARG A 329 16.34 22.79 1.57
CA ARG A 329 16.17 21.37 1.81
C ARG A 329 14.87 20.90 1.18
N LEU A 330 14.85 19.65 0.74
CA LEU A 330 13.61 18.89 0.72
C LEU A 330 13.14 18.68 2.16
N ALA A 331 11.93 19.14 2.49
CA ALA A 331 11.39 19.12 3.85
C ALA A 331 10.43 17.95 4.08
N LYS A 332 9.58 17.64 3.09
CA LYS A 332 8.63 16.53 3.14
C LYS A 332 8.55 15.84 1.78
N ALA A 333 8.24 14.54 1.76
CA ALA A 333 7.84 13.79 0.57
C ALA A 333 6.67 12.86 0.92
N TRP A 334 5.72 12.64 0.01
CA TRP A 334 4.54 11.81 0.26
C TRP A 334 4.00 11.18 -1.03
N ARG A 335 3.12 10.18 -0.86
CA ARG A 335 2.46 9.43 -1.94
C ARG A 335 0.95 9.66 -1.91
N GLY A 336 0.28 9.51 -3.05
CA GLY A 336 -1.17 9.76 -3.16
C GLY A 336 -1.48 11.25 -3.39
N ALA A 337 -2.67 11.71 -3.00
CA ALA A 337 -3.16 13.07 -3.29
C ALA A 337 -2.14 14.19 -2.98
N PHE A 338 -2.07 15.18 -3.88
CA PHE A 338 -1.09 16.26 -3.78
C PHE A 338 -1.43 17.25 -2.67
N MET A 339 -2.39 18.14 -2.91
CA MET A 339 -2.69 19.23 -1.99
C MET A 339 -4.01 19.94 -2.32
N ASP A 340 -4.62 20.51 -1.28
CA ASP A 340 -5.63 21.56 -1.40
C ASP A 340 -4.99 22.94 -1.17
N ALA A 341 -5.32 23.92 -2.02
CA ALA A 341 -4.74 25.27 -1.99
C ALA A 341 -5.57 26.31 -1.19
N GLU A 342 -6.69 25.90 -0.56
CA GLU A 342 -7.65 26.80 0.07
C GLU A 342 -6.99 27.64 1.18
N GLY A 343 -6.20 27.01 2.05
CA GLY A 343 -5.56 27.69 3.18
C GLY A 343 -4.61 28.81 2.73
N THR A 344 -3.92 28.60 1.62
CA THR A 344 -2.99 29.54 1.03
C THR A 344 -3.72 30.67 0.30
N TRP A 345 -4.73 30.35 -0.51
CA TRP A 345 -5.42 31.33 -1.36
C TRP A 345 -6.45 32.16 -0.58
N ARG A 346 -7.20 31.55 0.34
CA ARG A 346 -8.21 32.26 1.16
C ARG A 346 -7.69 32.63 2.55
N GLY A 347 -6.90 31.76 3.17
CA GLY A 347 -6.45 31.95 4.55
C GLY A 347 -5.21 32.82 4.73
N ARG A 348 -4.40 33.05 3.68
CA ARG A 348 -3.09 33.76 3.70
C ARG A 348 -2.33 33.59 5.03
N ALA A 349 -1.66 32.45 5.19
CA ALA A 349 -0.91 32.04 6.39
C ALA A 349 -1.73 31.86 7.68
N GLY A 350 -3.02 32.19 7.71
CA GLY A 350 -3.94 31.88 8.82
C GLY A 350 -4.41 30.42 8.84
N GLN A 351 -4.30 29.71 7.72
CA GLN A 351 -4.48 28.26 7.60
C GLN A 351 -3.28 27.70 6.85
N LEU A 352 -2.55 26.78 7.48
CA LEU A 352 -1.35 26.17 6.93
C LEU A 352 -1.70 24.84 6.26
N GLU A 353 -1.23 24.65 5.03
CA GLU A 353 -1.45 23.43 4.26
C GLU A 353 -0.70 22.24 4.86
N ALA A 354 -1.18 21.05 4.51
CA ALA A 354 -0.54 19.78 4.78
C ALA A 354 -0.70 18.86 3.56
N PRO A 355 0.16 17.85 3.39
CA PRO A 355 -0.07 16.79 2.42
C PRO A 355 -1.47 16.18 2.57
N GLU A 356 -2.22 16.06 1.47
CA GLU A 356 -3.49 15.31 1.44
C GLU A 356 -3.26 13.80 1.32
N GLY A 357 -2.17 13.42 0.67
CA GLY A 357 -1.75 12.04 0.51
C GLY A 357 -1.28 11.41 1.82
N ARG A 358 -0.92 10.13 1.70
CA ARG A 358 -0.52 9.29 2.83
C ARG A 358 1.00 9.13 2.85
N SER A 359 1.47 8.37 3.84
CA SER A 359 2.86 7.91 3.88
C SER A 359 3.82 9.11 3.83
N VAL A 360 3.66 10.09 4.74
CA VAL A 360 4.48 11.31 4.70
C VAL A 360 5.86 11.05 5.31
N LEU A 361 6.92 11.22 4.52
CA LEU A 361 8.29 11.27 5.00
C LEU A 361 8.67 12.70 5.38
N GLN A 362 9.09 12.90 6.62
CA GLN A 362 9.67 14.14 7.11
C GLN A 362 11.20 14.08 7.03
N MET A 363 11.81 15.07 6.38
CA MET A 363 13.26 15.18 6.27
C MET A 363 13.85 15.96 7.46
N PRO A 364 15.15 15.74 7.76
CA PRO A 364 15.85 16.48 8.81
C PRO A 364 15.67 18.00 8.69
N VAL A 365 15.44 18.65 9.83
CA VAL A 365 15.29 20.11 9.94
C VAL A 365 16.63 20.80 9.68
N GLY A 366 16.64 21.99 9.07
CA GLY A 366 17.90 22.71 8.74
C GLY A 366 18.47 22.33 7.37
N PRO A 367 19.60 22.95 6.97
CA PRO A 367 20.09 22.82 5.60
C PRO A 367 20.43 21.37 5.24
N ALA A 368 20.09 20.98 4.00
CA ALA A 368 20.35 19.62 3.53
C ALA A 368 21.86 19.34 3.45
N ILE A 369 22.63 20.31 2.95
CA ILE A 369 24.09 20.31 2.89
C ILE A 369 24.63 21.43 3.77
N ALA A 370 25.66 21.12 4.56
CA ALA A 370 26.33 22.06 5.44
C ALA A 370 27.86 21.91 5.36
N MET A 371 28.55 22.99 5.71
CA MET A 371 29.98 22.96 6.00
C MET A 371 30.17 22.61 7.48
N LEU A 372 30.97 21.60 7.76
CA LEU A 372 31.30 21.16 9.12
C LEU A 372 32.80 21.26 9.35
N GLU A 373 33.19 21.97 10.42
CA GLU A 373 34.61 22.13 10.80
C GLU A 373 35.29 20.77 11.03
N THR A 374 34.55 19.82 11.59
CA THR A 374 34.97 18.44 11.78
C THR A 374 33.85 17.49 11.40
N ARG A 375 34.21 16.23 11.16
CA ARG A 375 33.26 15.15 10.87
C ARG A 375 32.16 15.01 11.94
N ASP A 376 32.44 15.39 13.18
CA ASP A 376 31.55 15.20 14.34
C ASP A 376 30.96 16.52 14.85
N ALA A 377 31.21 17.64 14.16
CA ALA A 377 30.61 18.92 14.53
C ALA A 377 29.07 18.88 14.41
N ALA A 378 28.39 19.58 15.32
CA ALA A 378 26.93 19.66 15.33
C ALA A 378 26.40 20.23 14.02
N TRP A 379 25.25 19.71 13.57
CA TRP A 379 24.62 20.24 12.35
C TRP A 379 24.12 21.67 12.59
N PRO A 380 24.25 22.59 11.61
CA PRO A 380 23.75 23.95 11.77
C PRO A 380 22.25 23.99 12.07
N THR A 381 21.88 24.72 13.11
CA THR A 381 20.48 24.97 13.46
C THR A 381 19.83 25.91 12.44
N PRO A 382 18.57 25.66 12.01
CA PRO A 382 17.85 26.60 11.18
C PRO A 382 17.69 27.93 11.89
N ASN A 383 17.71 29.02 11.12
CA ASN A 383 17.51 30.39 11.56
C ASN A 383 18.61 30.96 12.45
N THR A 384 19.73 30.24 12.59
CA THR A 384 20.92 30.76 13.25
C THR A 384 21.38 32.01 12.51
N ARG A 385 21.65 33.07 13.27
CA ARG A 385 22.21 34.30 12.72
C ARG A 385 23.72 34.27 12.86
N ASP A 386 24.42 34.62 11.80
CA ASP A 386 25.86 34.84 11.88
C ASP A 386 26.21 36.14 12.62
N ALA A 387 27.50 36.43 12.77
CA ALA A 387 27.98 37.64 13.44
C ALA A 387 27.56 38.94 12.72
N ALA A 388 27.24 38.88 11.43
CA ALA A 388 26.70 40.00 10.65
C ALA A 388 25.17 40.12 10.77
N GLY A 389 24.52 39.23 11.53
CA GLY A 389 23.08 39.20 11.74
C GLY A 389 22.30 38.54 10.60
N LEU A 390 22.98 37.98 9.59
CA LEU A 390 22.36 37.30 8.46
C LEU A 390 21.83 35.95 8.92
N ARG A 391 20.53 35.73 8.69
CA ARG A 391 19.85 34.47 9.01
C ARG A 391 20.32 33.40 8.03
N ASN A 392 20.76 32.26 8.55
CA ASN A 392 21.32 31.13 7.82
C ASN A 392 22.69 31.40 7.14
N GLY A 393 23.44 32.44 7.59
CA GLY A 393 24.80 32.71 7.15
C GLY A 393 24.93 33.07 5.66
N ALA A 394 25.98 32.56 5.01
CA ALA A 394 26.29 32.79 3.59
C ALA A 394 25.42 31.99 2.60
N TRP A 395 24.39 31.30 3.09
CA TRP A 395 23.51 30.52 2.25
C TRP A 395 22.52 31.42 1.47
N ARG A 396 22.18 31.00 0.24
CA ARG A 396 21.18 31.67 -0.60
C ARG A 396 20.39 30.69 -1.46
N PHE A 397 19.09 30.90 -1.61
CA PHE A 397 18.30 30.25 -2.67
C PHE A 397 18.56 30.93 -4.02
N ALA A 398 19.07 30.16 -4.99
CA ALA A 398 19.48 30.62 -6.31
C ALA A 398 18.42 30.34 -7.40
N GLY A 399 17.21 29.90 -7.02
CA GLY A 399 16.07 29.73 -7.91
C GLY A 399 15.85 28.30 -8.39
N VAL A 400 14.93 28.15 -9.35
CA VAL A 400 14.48 26.86 -9.87
C VAL A 400 14.77 26.78 -11.36
N THR A 401 15.36 25.67 -11.81
CA THR A 401 15.46 25.31 -13.22
C THR A 401 14.53 24.13 -13.52
N ARG A 402 14.21 23.88 -14.78
CA ARG A 402 13.34 22.76 -15.18
C ARG A 402 14.00 21.98 -16.31
N ASP A 403 13.74 20.67 -16.36
CA ASP A 403 14.05 19.85 -17.52
C ASP A 403 12.95 19.90 -18.59
N ASP A 404 13.12 19.15 -19.68
CA ASP A 404 12.16 19.07 -20.78
C ASP A 404 10.79 18.54 -20.35
N GLY A 405 10.74 17.72 -19.29
CA GLY A 405 9.53 17.23 -18.65
C GLY A 405 8.94 18.22 -17.63
N ARG A 406 9.45 19.46 -17.59
CA ARG A 406 9.10 20.52 -16.64
C ARG A 406 9.37 20.16 -15.17
N ARG A 407 10.14 19.12 -14.88
CA ARG A 407 10.48 18.72 -13.51
C ARG A 407 11.49 19.71 -12.92
N PRO A 408 11.26 20.21 -11.68
CA PRO A 408 12.11 21.24 -11.12
C PRO A 408 13.43 20.67 -10.57
N ALA A 409 14.50 21.45 -10.72
CA ALA A 409 15.71 21.36 -9.93
C ALA A 409 15.89 22.66 -9.13
N PHE A 410 16.24 22.51 -7.86
CA PHE A 410 16.38 23.61 -6.92
C PHE A 410 17.85 23.96 -6.76
N ASN A 411 18.16 25.23 -6.98
CA ASN A 411 19.53 25.72 -6.96
C ASN A 411 19.74 26.55 -5.69
N SER A 412 20.84 26.31 -5.02
CA SER A 412 21.27 27.07 -3.84
C SER A 412 22.77 27.34 -3.88
N GLU A 413 23.19 28.32 -3.10
CA GLU A 413 24.58 28.66 -2.89
C GLU A 413 24.89 28.61 -1.40
N LEU A 414 26.09 28.16 -1.05
CA LEU A 414 26.61 28.12 0.31
C LEU A 414 28.10 28.47 0.29
N ASP A 415 28.48 29.68 0.71
CA ASP A 415 29.88 30.14 0.77
C ASP A 415 30.68 29.87 -0.54
N GLY A 416 30.09 30.27 -1.68
CA GLY A 416 30.66 30.07 -3.01
C GLY A 416 30.50 28.66 -3.60
N VAL A 417 29.93 27.72 -2.84
CA VAL A 417 29.55 26.38 -3.34
C VAL A 417 28.18 26.47 -4.01
N ARG A 418 28.07 26.00 -5.25
CA ARG A 418 26.83 25.96 -6.03
C ARG A 418 26.24 24.56 -5.93
N ILE A 419 25.00 24.45 -5.46
CA ILE A 419 24.33 23.18 -5.20
C ILE A 419 23.05 23.12 -6.01
N THR A 420 22.87 22.06 -6.78
CA THR A 420 21.62 21.73 -7.45
C THR A 420 21.07 20.44 -6.89
N GLU A 421 19.85 20.48 -6.35
CA GLU A 421 19.08 19.31 -5.95
C GLU A 421 17.96 19.07 -6.96
N ARG A 422 17.93 17.90 -7.59
CA ARG A 422 16.84 17.46 -8.48
C ARG A 422 16.14 16.24 -7.87
N PRO A 423 14.94 16.42 -7.31
CA PRO A 423 14.08 15.31 -6.90
C PRO A 423 13.47 14.66 -8.15
N ILE A 424 13.65 13.35 -8.30
CA ILE A 424 13.24 12.55 -9.45
C ILE A 424 12.38 11.39 -8.93
N PRO A 425 11.10 11.29 -9.33
CA PRO A 425 10.29 10.12 -9.01
C PRO A 425 10.82 8.92 -9.81
N ARG A 426 10.92 7.77 -9.16
CA ARG A 426 11.20 6.51 -9.85
C ARG A 426 10.18 5.47 -9.44
N ILE A 427 9.43 4.99 -10.42
CA ILE A 427 8.49 3.89 -10.22
C ILE A 427 9.29 2.65 -9.82
N ALA A 428 8.89 2.00 -8.73
CA ALA A 428 9.51 0.79 -8.24
C ALA A 428 8.44 -0.17 -7.73
N GLU A 429 8.80 -1.44 -7.55
CA GLU A 429 7.95 -2.42 -6.90
C GLU A 429 7.52 -1.91 -5.50
N GLY A 430 6.23 -2.03 -5.17
CA GLY A 430 5.67 -1.49 -3.92
C GLY A 430 5.47 0.04 -3.90
N GLY A 431 5.66 0.72 -5.04
CA GLY A 431 5.30 2.13 -5.24
C GLY A 431 6.48 3.06 -5.52
N THR A 432 6.17 4.29 -5.91
CA THR A 432 7.16 5.28 -6.38
C THR A 432 8.15 5.68 -5.29
N THR A 433 9.44 5.63 -5.60
CA THR A 433 10.56 6.10 -4.76
C THR A 433 10.99 7.51 -5.18
N LEU A 434 11.70 8.24 -4.31
CA LEU A 434 12.22 9.57 -4.63
C LEU A 434 13.75 9.59 -4.65
N ILE A 435 14.34 9.78 -5.83
CA ILE A 435 15.78 10.02 -5.97
C ILE A 435 16.04 11.51 -5.82
N ARG A 436 16.85 11.89 -4.83
CA ARG A 436 17.39 13.25 -4.70
C ARG A 436 18.76 13.28 -5.35
N ARG A 437 18.83 13.75 -6.59
CA ARG A 437 20.10 13.89 -7.32
C ARG A 437 20.75 15.21 -6.98
N PHE A 438 21.97 15.16 -6.49
CA PHE A 438 22.77 16.35 -6.19
C PHE A 438 23.89 16.53 -7.21
N THR A 439 24.06 17.77 -7.65
CA THR A 439 25.27 18.23 -8.34
C THR A 439 25.80 19.42 -7.57
N VAL A 440 27.09 19.36 -7.21
CA VAL A 440 27.75 20.36 -6.37
C VAL A 440 29.00 20.85 -7.10
N GLY A 441 29.10 22.16 -7.31
CA GLY A 441 30.25 22.82 -7.92
C GLY A 441 30.90 23.80 -6.95
N SER A 442 32.22 23.94 -7.03
CA SER A 442 32.97 24.95 -6.27
C SER A 442 34.25 25.37 -7.00
N ASP A 443 34.66 26.62 -6.79
CA ASP A 443 35.92 27.16 -7.31
C ASP A 443 37.09 26.95 -6.32
N ALA A 444 36.84 26.22 -5.23
CA ALA A 444 37.84 25.85 -4.24
C ALA A 444 37.68 24.37 -3.84
N GLY A 445 38.79 23.73 -3.46
CA GLY A 445 38.75 22.39 -2.88
C GLY A 445 38.10 22.43 -1.50
N ARG A 446 36.97 21.74 -1.32
CA ARG A 446 36.19 21.73 -0.07
C ARG A 446 36.08 20.32 0.52
N GLY A 447 36.84 20.09 1.60
CA GLY A 447 36.86 18.84 2.37
C GLY A 447 35.87 18.80 3.53
N ASP A 448 35.06 19.85 3.69
CA ASP A 448 34.19 20.15 4.84
C ASP A 448 32.69 20.07 4.52
N LEU A 449 32.32 19.75 3.27
CA LEU A 449 30.92 19.62 2.86
C LEU A 449 30.33 18.25 3.18
N TYR A 450 29.16 18.24 3.81
CA TYR A 450 28.41 17.04 4.15
C TYR A 450 26.91 17.26 3.90
N MET A 451 26.18 16.20 3.57
CA MET A 451 24.72 16.17 3.54
C MET A 451 24.18 15.36 4.72
N ARG A 452 23.10 15.82 5.36
CA ARG A 452 22.35 15.03 6.34
C ARG A 452 21.13 14.41 5.68
N ALA A 453 21.22 13.11 5.41
CA ALA A 453 20.20 12.38 4.68
C ALA A 453 19.02 11.95 5.56
N ALA A 454 19.29 11.56 6.82
CA ALA A 454 18.26 11.13 7.76
C ALA A 454 18.68 11.39 9.23
N ILE A 455 17.68 11.49 10.10
CA ILE A 455 17.82 11.43 11.55
C ILE A 455 16.79 10.42 12.07
N ALA A 456 17.21 9.51 12.94
CA ALA A 456 16.34 8.49 13.49
C ALA A 456 16.89 7.89 14.79
N THR A 457 16.07 7.12 15.52
CA THR A 457 16.53 6.38 16.70
C THR A 457 17.38 5.16 16.30
N SER A 458 17.13 4.59 15.12
CA SER A 458 17.93 3.51 14.55
C SER A 458 18.24 3.75 13.07
N ILE A 459 19.50 3.57 12.70
CA ILE A 459 20.01 3.61 11.32
C ILE A 459 21.04 2.51 11.19
N GLU A 460 20.72 1.49 10.39
CA GLU A 460 21.54 0.28 10.25
C GLU A 460 21.86 0.01 8.77
N PRO A 461 23.05 -0.50 8.45
CA PRO A 461 23.38 -0.88 7.08
C PRO A 461 22.52 -2.08 6.64
N ALA A 462 21.97 -2.02 5.43
CA ALA A 462 21.11 -3.06 4.86
C ALA A 462 21.79 -3.81 3.71
N ALA A 463 22.48 -3.09 2.83
CA ALA A 463 23.18 -3.65 1.68
C ALA A 463 24.23 -2.68 1.13
N GLY A 464 25.12 -3.18 0.27
CA GLY A 464 26.13 -2.37 -0.41
C GLY A 464 27.32 -1.96 0.49
N GLU A 465 28.34 -1.39 -0.14
CA GLU A 465 29.58 -0.94 0.50
C GLU A 465 30.18 0.28 -0.24
N GLY A 466 31.09 0.99 0.44
CA GLY A 466 31.74 2.19 -0.12
C GLY A 466 30.73 3.26 -0.54
N THR A 467 30.79 3.65 -1.81
CA THR A 467 29.97 4.72 -2.40
C THR A 467 28.57 4.28 -2.81
N GLU A 468 28.25 2.99 -2.68
CA GLU A 468 26.94 2.41 -3.01
C GLU A 468 26.40 1.68 -1.79
N ARG A 469 25.55 2.34 -1.00
CA ARG A 469 25.11 1.80 0.30
C ARG A 469 23.65 2.05 0.57
N VAL A 470 22.98 1.02 1.09
CA VAL A 470 21.58 1.07 1.53
C VAL A 470 21.53 1.02 3.04
N TRP A 471 20.75 1.93 3.61
CA TRP A 471 20.52 2.05 5.05
C TRP A 471 19.04 1.84 5.36
N THR A 472 18.76 1.09 6.42
CA THR A 472 17.41 0.97 6.98
C THR A 472 17.25 1.99 8.10
N ILE A 473 16.16 2.76 8.06
CA ILE A 473 15.83 3.79 9.03
C ILE A 473 14.66 3.29 9.88
N ASN A 474 14.87 3.11 11.19
CA ASN A 474 13.90 2.58 12.15
C ASN A 474 13.30 1.19 11.82
N GLY A 475 13.85 0.47 10.85
CA GLY A 475 13.25 -0.79 10.37
C GLY A 475 12.08 -0.59 9.40
N GLU A 476 11.69 0.65 9.11
CA GLU A 476 10.46 0.97 8.39
C GLU A 476 10.71 1.36 6.94
N ARG A 477 11.75 2.18 6.71
CA ARG A 477 12.03 2.77 5.39
C ARG A 477 13.50 2.61 5.03
N THR A 478 13.85 2.84 3.76
CA THR A 478 15.25 2.75 3.31
C THR A 478 15.76 4.03 2.67
N VAL A 479 17.06 4.27 2.84
CA VAL A 479 17.81 5.34 2.17
C VAL A 479 18.98 4.70 1.44
N ARG A 480 18.99 4.80 0.11
CA ARG A 480 20.13 4.38 -0.72
C ARG A 480 20.96 5.60 -1.09
N VAL A 481 22.27 5.53 -0.84
CA VAL A 481 23.26 6.53 -1.25
C VAL A 481 24.10 5.93 -2.36
N SER A 482 24.20 6.63 -3.48
CA SER A 482 24.96 6.22 -4.67
C SER A 482 25.92 7.33 -5.09
N GLY A 483 27.14 6.98 -5.47
CA GLY A 483 28.19 7.92 -5.87
C GLY A 483 28.90 8.69 -4.73
N ALA A 484 28.60 8.42 -3.46
CA ALA A 484 29.23 9.10 -2.32
C ALA A 484 29.38 8.22 -1.08
N ASP A 485 30.44 8.44 -0.31
CA ASP A 485 30.63 7.78 0.98
C ASP A 485 29.59 8.24 2.01
N SER A 486 29.00 7.28 2.73
CA SER A 486 28.02 7.56 3.78
C SER A 486 28.36 6.84 5.08
N PHE A 487 28.02 7.48 6.19
CA PHE A 487 28.26 6.95 7.54
C PHE A 487 27.21 7.44 8.53
N VAL A 488 27.08 6.70 9.63
CA VAL A 488 26.21 7.07 10.75
C VAL A 488 27.06 7.64 11.88
N ARG A 489 26.56 8.69 12.52
CA ARG A 489 27.08 9.24 13.77
C ARG A 489 25.94 9.48 14.75
N GLU A 490 26.26 9.67 16.02
CA GLU A 490 25.29 10.02 17.05
C GLU A 490 25.34 11.52 17.32
N ASP A 491 24.18 12.18 17.41
CA ASP A 491 24.09 13.57 17.84
C ASP A 491 24.15 13.66 19.38
N PRO A 492 24.39 14.85 19.96
CA PRO A 492 24.42 15.00 21.42
C PRO A 492 23.12 14.65 22.15
N GLY A 493 22.01 14.50 21.42
CA GLY A 493 20.70 14.10 21.93
C GLY A 493 20.44 12.59 21.88
N GLY A 494 21.42 11.79 21.43
CA GLY A 494 21.29 10.33 21.30
C GLY A 494 20.57 9.86 20.04
N MET A 495 20.28 10.75 19.09
CA MET A 495 19.72 10.39 17.79
C MET A 495 20.84 10.02 16.82
N LYS A 496 20.59 9.06 15.94
CA LYS A 496 21.52 8.70 14.86
C LYS A 496 21.29 9.62 13.65
N GLU A 497 22.37 10.16 13.09
CA GLU A 497 22.37 10.93 11.86
C GLU A 497 23.05 10.13 10.73
N LEU A 498 22.36 9.98 9.60
CA LEU A 498 22.96 9.48 8.37
C LEU A 498 23.58 10.67 7.61
N VAL A 499 24.89 10.64 7.48
CA VAL A 499 25.69 11.70 6.86
C VAL A 499 26.34 11.17 5.57
N VAL A 500 26.27 11.97 4.51
CA VAL A 500 26.91 11.70 3.22
C VAL A 500 28.01 12.72 2.99
N LYS A 501 29.22 12.24 2.66
CA LYS A 501 30.34 13.10 2.30
C LYS A 501 30.17 13.56 0.85
N VAL A 502 30.11 14.88 0.62
CA VAL A 502 30.00 15.40 -0.76
C VAL A 502 31.28 15.06 -1.53
N PRO A 503 31.19 14.33 -2.66
CA PRO A 503 32.35 13.75 -3.35
C PRO A 503 32.98 14.72 -4.36
N LEU A 504 33.43 15.90 -3.90
CA LEU A 504 34.07 16.88 -4.78
C LEU A 504 35.40 16.36 -5.33
N LYS A 505 35.56 16.49 -6.65
CA LYS A 505 36.78 16.16 -7.39
C LYS A 505 37.17 17.32 -8.29
N MET A 506 38.46 17.55 -8.46
CA MET A 506 38.96 18.57 -9.38
C MET A 506 38.63 18.17 -10.81
N VAL A 507 37.95 19.05 -11.55
CA VAL A 507 37.58 18.87 -12.96
C VAL A 507 38.23 19.92 -13.87
N GLY A 508 38.64 21.08 -13.33
CA GLY A 508 39.43 22.09 -14.04
C GLY A 508 38.77 22.66 -15.30
N ARG A 509 37.45 22.81 -15.31
CA ARG A 509 36.70 23.43 -16.41
C ARG A 509 36.64 24.94 -16.18
N GLU A 510 36.56 25.73 -17.25
CA GLU A 510 36.52 27.21 -17.15
C GLU A 510 35.36 27.74 -16.29
N ASP A 511 34.29 26.97 -16.14
CA ASP A 511 33.09 27.31 -15.37
C ASP A 511 33.07 26.74 -13.94
N VAL A 512 33.96 25.78 -13.61
CA VAL A 512 34.04 25.13 -12.30
C VAL A 512 35.36 24.37 -12.11
N ASP A 513 36.05 24.60 -10.98
CA ASP A 513 37.28 23.89 -10.65
C ASP A 513 37.03 22.52 -10.02
N PHE A 514 36.03 22.40 -9.15
CA PHE A 514 35.67 21.17 -8.42
C PHE A 514 34.20 20.83 -8.60
N GLU A 515 33.90 19.56 -8.87
CA GLU A 515 32.55 19.07 -9.04
C GLU A 515 32.33 17.73 -8.33
N GLY A 516 31.13 17.51 -7.82
CA GLY A 516 30.69 16.26 -7.21
C GLY A 516 29.24 16.00 -7.54
N ALA A 517 28.90 14.73 -7.76
CA ALA A 517 27.53 14.29 -7.99
C ALA A 517 27.26 13.01 -7.20
N PHE A 518 26.07 12.93 -6.63
CA PHE A 518 25.62 11.76 -5.87
C PHE A 518 24.10 11.74 -5.76
N ASP A 519 23.54 10.56 -5.55
CA ASP A 519 22.10 10.35 -5.42
C ASP A 519 21.78 9.87 -3.99
N VAL A 520 20.69 10.40 -3.43
CA VAL A 520 20.07 9.90 -2.20
C VAL A 520 18.63 9.51 -2.51
N GLU A 521 18.38 8.22 -2.58
CA GLU A 521 17.06 7.68 -2.86
C GLU A 521 16.32 7.33 -1.57
N LEU A 522 15.07 7.79 -1.50
CA LEU A 522 14.14 7.53 -0.42
C LEU A 522 13.09 6.51 -0.87
N ALA A 523 12.97 5.41 -0.13
CA ALA A 523 11.91 4.42 -0.30
C ALA A 523 11.15 4.25 1.01
N TRP A 524 9.84 4.05 0.89
CA TRP A 524 8.88 4.04 1.99
C TRP A 524 8.91 2.78 2.83
#